data_AF-A0A3Q1MAY3-F1
#
_entry.id   AF-A0A3Q1MAY3-F1
#
_cell.length_a   1.000
_cell.length_b   1.000
_cell.length_c   1.000
_cell.angle_alpha   90.00
_cell.angle_beta   90.00
_cell.angle_gamma   90.00
#
_symmetry.space_group_name_H-M   'P 1'
#
loop_
_entity.id
_entity.type
_entity.pdbx_description
1 polymer ?
#
loop_
_entity_poly.entity_id
_entity_poly.type
_entity_poly.pdbx_seq_one_letter_code
_entity_poly.pdbx_strand_id
1 'polypeptide(L)'
;MAVQISKIESVFEEDGIFKAELNEFLTQEMAEDGYSGVEVRVTPTRTEIIIMATRTENALGKEGWRIQEFTVVVQKRCGFPECTVALYAEKVATGNLCAIVQAESLHYRLPGGLTVKVGSQSCIQISLTPGSGAWMLLYQDF
;
A
#
# COMPACT_ATOMS: atom_id res chain seq x y z
N MET A 1 29.62 1.34 24.87
CA MET A 1 30.47 0.71 23.84
C MET A 1 29.96 1.23 22.51
N ALA A 2 30.76 1.96 21.75
CA ALA A 2 30.35 2.45 20.44
C ALA A 2 30.54 1.32 19.43
N VAL A 3 29.44 0.82 18.87
CA VAL A 3 29.46 -0.19 17.81
C VAL A 3 29.95 0.51 16.54
N GLN A 4 31.12 0.10 16.03
CA GLN A 4 31.65 0.58 14.75
C GLN A 4 30.92 -0.19 13.64
N ILE A 5 29.78 0.36 13.21
CA ILE A 5 29.01 -0.18 12.08
C ILE A 5 29.68 0.30 10.79
N SER A 6 29.80 -0.59 9.80
CA SER A 6 30.37 -0.20 8.51
C SER A 6 29.45 0.81 7.82
N LYS A 7 30.01 1.76 7.07
CA LYS A 7 29.25 2.84 6.42
C LYS A 7 28.17 2.34 5.43
N ILE A 8 28.25 1.07 5.01
CA ILE A 8 27.27 0.43 4.14
C ILE A 8 26.11 -0.13 4.97
N GLU A 9 26.40 -0.76 6.11
CA GLU A 9 25.40 -1.33 7.01
C GLU A 9 24.52 -0.25 7.63
N SER A 10 25.10 0.87 8.09
CA SER A 10 24.32 1.96 8.71
C SER A 10 23.35 2.63 7.73
N VAL A 11 23.74 2.78 6.46
CA VAL A 11 22.89 3.36 5.42
C VAL A 11 21.72 2.42 5.09
N PHE A 12 21.97 1.11 5.04
CA PHE A 12 20.92 0.11 4.83
C PHE A 12 19.95 0.01 6.01
N GLU A 13 20.45 0.19 7.23
CA GLU A 13 19.64 0.20 8.45
C GLU A 13 18.71 1.42 8.49
N GLU A 14 19.23 2.63 8.24
CA GLU A 14 18.42 3.86 8.25
C GLU A 14 17.36 3.87 7.13
N ASP A 15 17.75 3.51 5.90
CA ASP A 15 16.81 3.44 4.77
C ASP A 15 15.78 2.31 4.94
N GLY A 16 16.20 1.20 5.55
CA GLY A 16 15.35 0.05 5.85
C GLY A 16 14.29 0.35 6.92
N ILE A 17 14.69 1.02 8.01
CA ILE A 17 13.79 1.46 9.07
C ILE A 17 12.78 2.48 8.51
N PHE A 18 13.25 3.45 7.73
CA PHE A 18 12.37 4.44 7.09
C PHE A 18 11.33 3.77 6.19
N LYS A 19 11.75 2.83 5.33
CA LYS A 19 10.83 2.11 4.45
C LYS A 19 9.82 1.26 5.24
N ALA A 20 10.25 0.62 6.33
CA ALA A 20 9.38 -0.20 7.17
C ALA A 20 8.32 0.65 7.88
N GLU A 21 8.72 1.76 8.50
CA GLU A 21 7.80 2.68 9.17
C GLU A 21 6.79 3.28 8.18
N LEU A 22 7.25 3.69 7.01
CA LEU A 22 6.39 4.21 5.96
C LEU A 22 5.40 3.16 5.45
N ASN A 23 5.85 1.92 5.28
CA ASN A 23 5.00 0.82 4.86
C ASN A 23 3.92 0.50 5.90
N GLU A 24 4.26 0.49 7.20
CA GLU A 24 3.29 0.28 8.28
C GLU A 24 2.24 1.40 8.34
N PHE A 25 2.68 2.66 8.27
CA PHE A 25 1.80 3.82 8.24
C PHE A 25 0.82 3.75 7.06
N LEU A 26 1.32 3.51 5.84
CA LEU A 26 0.48 3.47 4.65
C LEU A 26 -0.45 2.26 4.61
N THR A 27 -0.01 1.11 5.13
CA THR A 27 -0.86 -0.08 5.24
C THR A 27 -2.08 0.22 6.12
N GLN A 28 -1.90 0.91 7.25
CA GLN A 28 -3.00 1.23 8.15
C GLN A 28 -3.94 2.30 7.58
N GLU A 29 -3.40 3.36 6.97
CA GLU A 29 -4.20 4.47 6.45
C GLU A 29 -4.93 4.13 5.14
N MET A 30 -4.38 3.22 4.33
CA MET A 30 -4.89 2.90 2.99
C MET A 30 -5.40 1.46 2.83
N ALA A 31 -5.59 0.72 3.92
CA ALA A 31 -6.15 -0.64 3.89
C ALA A 31 -7.49 -0.71 3.14
N GLU A 32 -8.36 0.27 3.38
CA GLU A 32 -9.67 0.33 2.72
C GLU A 32 -9.58 0.61 1.23
N ASP A 33 -8.47 1.16 0.74
CA ASP A 33 -8.26 1.54 -0.66
C ASP A 33 -7.51 0.46 -1.46
N GLY A 34 -7.11 -0.62 -0.79
CA GLY A 34 -6.39 -1.75 -1.36
C GLY A 34 -4.95 -1.39 -1.67
N TYR A 35 -4.21 -1.08 -0.61
CA TYR A 35 -2.77 -0.84 -0.65
C TYR A 35 -2.03 -2.12 -1.03
N SER A 36 -1.01 -1.98 -1.87
CA SER A 36 -0.20 -3.11 -2.33
C SER A 36 1.27 -3.00 -1.94
N GLY A 37 1.76 -1.79 -1.68
CA GLY A 37 3.15 -1.56 -1.33
C GLY A 37 3.63 -0.15 -1.66
N VAL A 38 4.86 0.12 -1.26
CA VAL A 38 5.55 1.40 -1.48
C VAL A 38 6.93 1.19 -2.10
N GLU A 39 7.23 2.00 -3.10
CA GLU A 39 8.56 2.12 -3.68
C GLU A 39 9.12 3.50 -3.34
N VAL A 40 10.30 3.53 -2.70
CA VAL A 40 11.00 4.77 -2.36
C VAL A 40 12.16 4.92 -3.34
N ARG A 41 12.15 6.01 -4.10
CA ARG A 41 13.23 6.39 -5.01
C ARG A 41 13.92 7.63 -4.46
N VAL A 42 15.14 7.43 -3.97
CA VAL A 42 15.96 8.51 -3.44
C VAL A 42 16.79 9.10 -4.58
N THR A 43 16.47 10.34 -4.97
CA THR A 43 17.30 11.15 -5.87
C THR A 43 18.00 12.23 -5.04
N PRO A 44 19.25 12.66 -5.37
CA PRO A 44 19.95 13.69 -4.61
C PRO A 44 19.18 15.01 -4.46
N THR A 45 18.28 15.29 -5.41
CA THR A 45 17.46 16.50 -5.43
C THR A 45 16.12 16.34 -4.72
N ARG A 46 15.50 15.15 -4.79
CA ARG A 46 14.15 14.87 -4.27
C ARG A 46 13.98 13.40 -3.93
N THR A 47 13.20 13.11 -2.91
CA THR A 47 12.77 11.74 -2.59
C THR A 47 11.36 11.54 -3.12
N GLU A 48 11.21 10.56 -4.01
CA GLU A 48 9.93 10.20 -4.61
C GLU A 48 9.41 8.93 -3.92
N ILE A 49 8.19 9.00 -3.43
CA ILE A 49 7.51 7.87 -2.79
C ILE A 49 6.34 7.48 -3.69
N ILE A 50 6.42 6.31 -4.29
CA ILE A 50 5.39 5.77 -5.18
C ILE A 50 4.55 4.78 -4.38
N ILE A 51 3.29 5.13 -4.16
CA ILE A 51 2.31 4.30 -3.50
C ILE A 51 1.58 3.49 -4.55
N MET A 52 1.68 2.17 -4.44
CA MET A 52 0.96 1.24 -5.30
C MET A 52 -0.36 0.86 -4.65
N ALA A 53 -1.46 1.23 -5.30
CA ALA A 53 -2.81 0.95 -4.82
C ALA A 53 -3.72 0.46 -5.95
N THR A 54 -4.79 -0.26 -5.59
CA THR A 54 -5.81 -0.68 -6.57
C THR A 54 -6.80 0.42 -6.91
N ARG A 55 -7.22 1.20 -5.91
CA ARG A 55 -8.14 2.35 -6.06
C ARG A 55 -7.39 3.67 -5.88
N THR A 56 -6.69 4.09 -6.93
CA THR A 56 -5.89 5.33 -6.91
C THR A 56 -6.72 6.59 -6.69
N GLU A 57 -7.99 6.61 -7.08
CA GLU A 57 -8.89 7.76 -6.88
C GLU A 57 -9.13 8.04 -5.39
N ASN A 58 -9.38 7.01 -4.60
CA ASN A 58 -9.57 7.15 -3.16
C ASN A 58 -8.26 7.48 -2.44
N ALA A 59 -7.14 6.92 -2.92
CA ALA A 59 -5.80 7.20 -2.43
C ALA A 59 -5.43 8.68 -2.59
N LEU A 60 -5.80 9.28 -3.73
CA LEU A 60 -5.62 10.71 -3.98
C LEU A 60 -6.59 11.55 -3.12
N GLY A 61 -7.82 11.07 -2.93
CA GLY A 61 -8.88 11.78 -2.23
C GLY A 61 -9.46 12.93 -3.06
N LYS A 62 -10.35 13.72 -2.45
CA LYS A 62 -11.01 14.86 -3.12
C LYS A 62 -9.96 15.87 -3.58
N GLU A 63 -9.85 16.07 -4.90
CA GLU A 63 -8.88 16.99 -5.52
C GLU A 63 -7.41 16.73 -5.14
N GLY A 64 -7.06 15.53 -4.68
CA GLY A 64 -5.70 15.21 -4.23
C GLY A 64 -5.39 15.66 -2.80
N TRP A 65 -6.37 16.06 -1.98
CA TRP A 65 -6.08 16.53 -0.62
C TRP A 65 -5.42 15.47 0.27
N ARG A 66 -5.82 14.21 0.14
CA ARG A 66 -5.35 13.13 1.02
C ARG A 66 -3.86 12.85 0.83
N ILE A 67 -3.38 12.89 -0.42
CA ILE A 67 -1.94 12.70 -0.70
C ILE A 67 -1.09 13.88 -0.21
N GLN A 68 -1.65 15.11 -0.25
CA GLN A 68 -0.99 16.28 0.32
C GLN A 68 -0.89 16.20 1.84
N GLU A 69 -1.94 15.72 2.50
CA GLU A 69 -1.92 15.45 3.95
C GLU A 69 -0.83 14.43 4.31
N PHE A 70 -0.76 13.30 3.60
CA PHE A 70 0.31 12.32 3.80
C PHE A 70 1.69 12.91 3.57
N THR A 71 1.85 13.79 2.58
CA THR A 71 3.11 14.48 2.32
C THR A 71 3.53 15.34 3.52
N VAL A 72 2.59 16.07 4.12
CA VAL A 72 2.85 16.90 5.31
C VAL A 72 3.20 16.03 6.52
N VAL A 73 2.52 14.90 6.72
CA VAL A 73 2.79 13.97 7.82
C VAL A 73 4.19 13.38 7.70
N VAL A 74 4.56 12.89 6.51
CA VAL A 74 5.89 12.29 6.25
C VAL A 74 6.99 13.35 6.39
N GLN A 75 6.79 14.56 5.87
CA GLN A 75 7.74 15.65 6.03
C GLN A 75 8.01 15.97 7.51
N LYS A 76 6.95 16.08 8.33
CA LYS A 76 7.06 16.40 9.76
C LYS A 76 7.67 15.27 10.58
N ARG A 77 7.29 14.01 10.32
CA ARG A 77 7.80 12.85 11.08
C ARG A 77 9.26 12.55 10.77
N CYS A 78 9.65 12.68 9.51
CA CYS A 78 10.98 12.30 9.06
C CYS A 78 11.97 13.49 9.00
N GLY A 79 11.52 14.69 9.36
CA GLY A 79 12.38 15.88 9.45
C GLY A 79 12.92 16.36 8.11
N PHE A 80 12.24 16.07 7.00
CA PHE A 80 12.67 16.52 5.67
C PHE A 80 12.47 18.03 5.50
N PRO A 81 13.38 18.73 4.78
CA PRO A 81 13.15 20.11 4.38
C PRO A 81 11.94 20.20 3.45
N GLU A 82 11.22 21.32 3.51
CA GLU A 82 10.02 21.54 2.69
C GLU A 82 10.31 21.33 1.19
N CYS A 83 9.35 20.75 0.47
CA CYS A 83 9.43 20.44 -0.97
C CYS A 83 10.47 19.37 -1.40
N THR A 84 11.08 18.64 -0.47
CA THR A 84 12.04 17.56 -0.79
C THR A 84 11.35 16.24 -1.10
N VAL A 85 10.19 15.99 -0.48
CA VAL A 85 9.42 14.74 -0.60
C VAL A 85 8.24 14.95 -1.52
N ALA A 86 8.07 14.06 -2.50
CA ALA A 86 6.91 13.99 -3.38
C ALA A 86 6.28 12.59 -3.32
N LEU A 87 4.97 12.54 -3.07
CA LEU A 87 4.19 11.30 -3.07
C LEU A 87 3.36 11.19 -4.35
N TYR A 88 3.40 10.01 -4.95
CA TYR A 88 2.65 9.66 -6.15
C TYR A 88 1.82 8.41 -5.91
N ALA A 89 0.63 8.34 -6.51
CA ALA A 89 -0.21 7.14 -6.50
C ALA A 89 -0.16 6.46 -7.87
N GLU A 90 0.27 5.21 -7.90
CA GLU A 90 0.31 4.37 -9.09
C GLU A 90 -0.69 3.22 -8.97
N LYS A 91 -1.39 2.93 -10.07
CA LYS A 91 -2.34 1.83 -10.12
C LYS A 91 -1.62 0.53 -10.38
N VAL A 92 -1.84 -0.46 -9.50
CA VAL A 92 -1.31 -1.81 -9.70
C VAL A 92 -1.94 -2.46 -10.93
N ALA A 93 -1.11 -2.91 -11.87
CA ALA A 93 -1.58 -3.53 -13.12
C ALA A 93 -2.46 -4.77 -12.90
N THR A 94 -2.09 -5.64 -11.94
CA THR A 94 -2.84 -6.84 -11.54
C THR A 94 -3.05 -6.88 -10.03
N GLY A 95 -3.78 -5.90 -9.49
CA GLY A 95 -4.10 -5.82 -8.05
C GLY A 95 -4.74 -7.10 -7.48
N ASN A 96 -5.44 -7.85 -8.34
CA ASN A 96 -6.08 -9.13 -8.00
C ASN A 96 -5.07 -10.24 -7.63
N LEU A 97 -3.82 -10.12 -8.06
CA LEU A 97 -2.75 -11.06 -7.75
C LEU A 97 -1.94 -10.64 -6.52
N CYS A 98 -2.16 -9.43 -6.00
CA CYS A 98 -1.45 -8.97 -4.81
C CYS A 98 -2.01 -9.67 -3.56
N ALA A 99 -1.15 -10.37 -2.83
CA ALA A 99 -1.52 -11.08 -1.62
C ALA A 99 -2.08 -10.14 -0.53
N ILE A 100 -1.49 -8.94 -0.37
CA ILE A 100 -1.90 -7.94 0.61
C ILE A 100 -3.33 -7.47 0.30
N VAL A 101 -3.56 -7.07 -0.95
CA VAL A 101 -4.88 -6.61 -1.41
C VAL A 101 -5.94 -7.72 -1.26
N GLN A 102 -5.60 -8.97 -1.55
CA GLN A 102 -6.53 -10.10 -1.37
C GLN A 102 -6.84 -10.35 0.12
N ALA A 103 -5.83 -10.26 0.99
CA ALA A 103 -6.00 -10.42 2.43
C ALA A 103 -6.87 -9.29 3.03
N GLU A 104 -6.63 -8.04 2.65
CA GLU A 104 -7.46 -6.89 3.03
C GLU A 104 -8.89 -7.05 2.51
N SER A 105 -9.03 -7.46 1.26
CA SER A 105 -10.36 -7.71 0.68
C SER A 105 -11.14 -8.79 1.44
N LEU A 106 -10.47 -9.82 1.96
CA LEU A 106 -11.10 -10.80 2.86
C LEU A 106 -11.44 -10.19 4.22
N HIS A 107 -10.52 -9.40 4.78
CA HIS A 107 -10.72 -8.72 6.06
C HIS A 107 -12.01 -7.89 6.07
N TYR A 108 -12.34 -7.19 4.99
CA TYR A 108 -13.59 -6.44 4.87
C TYR A 108 -14.81 -7.29 4.48
N ARG A 109 -14.64 -8.39 3.75
CA ARG A 109 -15.77 -9.24 3.31
C ARG A 109 -16.30 -10.19 4.40
N LEU A 110 -15.44 -10.67 5.30
CA LEU A 110 -15.85 -11.61 6.36
C LEU A 110 -16.84 -10.98 7.37
N PRO A 111 -16.62 -9.75 7.88
CA PRO A 111 -17.62 -9.05 8.71
C PRO A 111 -18.92 -8.75 7.96
N GLY A 112 -18.86 -8.63 6.62
CA GLY A 112 -20.02 -8.40 5.76
C GLY A 112 -20.96 -9.60 5.59
N GLY A 113 -20.75 -10.69 6.33
CA GLY A 113 -21.60 -11.88 6.31
C GLY A 113 -21.13 -13.00 5.39
N LEU A 114 -19.98 -12.84 4.72
CA LEU A 114 -19.40 -13.90 3.90
C LEU A 114 -18.85 -15.02 4.80
N THR A 115 -19.20 -16.27 4.50
CA THR A 115 -18.61 -17.41 5.21
C THR A 115 -17.14 -17.59 4.86
N VAL A 116 -16.33 -17.99 5.86
CA VAL A 116 -14.87 -18.15 5.70
C VAL A 116 -14.51 -19.04 4.50
N LYS A 117 -15.25 -20.15 4.32
CA LYS A 117 -15.03 -21.07 3.19
C LYS A 117 -15.22 -20.40 1.83
N VAL A 118 -16.27 -19.61 1.67
CA VAL A 118 -16.58 -18.92 0.41
C VAL A 118 -15.57 -17.79 0.16
N GLY A 119 -15.21 -17.05 1.22
CA GLY A 119 -14.15 -16.05 1.17
C GLY A 119 -12.84 -16.63 0.63
N SER A 120 -12.29 -17.65 1.29
CA SER A 120 -11.03 -18.27 0.87
C SER A 120 -11.10 -18.84 -0.54
N GLN A 121 -12.19 -19.53 -0.91
CA GLN A 121 -12.36 -20.07 -2.26
C GLN A 121 -12.40 -18.97 -3.32
N SER A 122 -13.04 -17.83 -3.03
CA SER A 122 -13.10 -16.69 -3.94
C SER A 122 -11.71 -16.11 -4.23
N CYS A 123 -10.85 -15.96 -3.23
CA CYS A 123 -9.49 -15.47 -3.41
C CYS A 123 -8.66 -16.43 -4.25
N ILE A 124 -8.73 -17.74 -3.98
CA ILE A 124 -8.05 -18.77 -4.78
C ILE A 124 -8.46 -18.67 -6.25
N GLN A 125 -9.76 -18.52 -6.51
CA GLN A 125 -10.29 -18.43 -7.87
C GLN A 125 -9.84 -17.15 -8.60
N ILE A 126 -9.84 -16.02 -7.91
CA ILE A 126 -9.39 -14.73 -8.44
C ILE A 126 -7.90 -14.79 -8.81
N SER A 127 -7.08 -15.44 -7.99
CA SER A 127 -5.64 -15.61 -8.25
C SER A 127 -5.36 -16.59 -9.40
N LEU A 128 -6.14 -17.67 -9.51
CA LEU A 128 -5.92 -18.71 -10.53
C LEU A 128 -6.33 -18.23 -11.93
N THR A 129 -7.37 -17.41 -12.03
CA THR A 129 -7.92 -16.98 -13.31
C THR A 129 -8.17 -15.47 -13.31
N PRO A 130 -7.09 -14.64 -13.35
CA PRO A 130 -7.18 -13.19 -13.38
C PRO A 130 -7.87 -12.75 -14.69
N GLY A 131 -9.17 -12.43 -14.60
CA GLY A 131 -10.03 -12.09 -15.75
C GLY A 131 -11.42 -12.74 -15.72
N SER A 132 -11.64 -13.74 -14.86
CA SER A 132 -12.93 -14.43 -14.71
C SER A 132 -13.80 -13.92 -13.56
N GLY A 133 -13.63 -12.65 -13.17
CA GLY A 133 -14.32 -12.01 -12.04
C GLY A 133 -15.86 -11.94 -12.13
N ALA A 134 -16.47 -12.47 -13.18
CA ALA A 134 -17.92 -12.49 -13.38
C ALA A 134 -18.67 -13.48 -12.48
N TRP A 135 -18.02 -14.51 -11.93
CA TRP A 135 -18.72 -15.55 -11.18
C TRP A 135 -19.12 -15.14 -9.75
N MET A 136 -18.47 -14.12 -9.17
CA MET A 136 -18.82 -13.66 -7.82
C MET A 136 -20.11 -12.84 -7.81
N LEU A 137 -20.45 -12.16 -8.92
CA LEU A 137 -21.74 -11.48 -9.07
C LEU A 137 -22.92 -12.46 -9.12
N LEU A 138 -22.70 -13.72 -9.49
CA LEU A 138 -23.75 -14.74 -9.50
C LEU A 138 -24.03 -15.37 -8.12
N TYR A 139 -23.19 -15.10 -7.12
CA TYR A 139 -23.36 -15.63 -5.76
C TYR A 139 -23.86 -14.59 -4.75
N GLN A 140 -24.14 -13.36 -5.20
CA GLN A 140 -24.68 -12.29 -4.38
C GLN A 140 -26.22 -12.19 -4.46
N ASP A 141 -26.84 -13.03 -5.30
CA ASP A 141 -28.29 -13.15 -5.50
C ASP A 141 -28.91 -14.40 -4.81
N PHE A 142 -28.21 -15.04 -3.86
CA PHE A 142 -28.75 -16.14 -3.04
C PHE A 142 -28.41 -16.00 -1.56
#